data_AF-A0A7S0SIX5-F1
#
_entry.id   AF-A0A7S0SIX5-F1
#
_cell.length_a   1.000
_cell.length_b   1.000
_cell.length_c   1.000
_cell.angle_alpha   90.00
_cell.angle_beta   90.00
_cell.angle_gamma   90.00
#
_symmetry.space_group_name_H-M   'P 1'
#
loop_
_entity.id
_entity.type
_entity.pdbx_description
1 polymer ?
#
loop_
_entity_poly.entity_id
_entity_poly.type
_entity_poly.pdbx_seq_one_letter_code
_entity_poly.pdbx_strand_id
1 'polypeptide(L)'
;GAIAPSSPPNLISASESPAPRQGERHRAYPSCSTFHCAHEETTTLQSLPALSKFRISSAQSTRMVADTPSFQNETTPMSEGEGTSSADDAVATCAVCLETVEALGVCARAVMPCCERTGATMAFCLRCVQIICQQGPGGVGRCPKCRAFVKISGDGAAVEKAEMRGTCTMCRQDRQLVDGGVCDACTMGLRHRLRYECQQCGGAQMIPHPMWRYQPGPAEFGHASWACHVACGDYTKWRVLPSDLPLVPLADAPESWGVRDEWLAEVRLLRQQEMRAVGGGAALA
;
A
#
# COMPACT_ATOMS: atom_id res chain seq x y z
N GLY A 1 -19.12 72.85 -48.86
CA GLY A 1 -17.95 71.98 -49.03
C GLY A 1 -18.06 70.83 -48.05
N ALA A 2 -17.64 69.61 -48.33
CA ALA A 2 -17.30 68.96 -49.60
C ALA A 2 -17.54 67.46 -49.35
N ILE A 3 -18.37 66.86 -50.20
CA ILE A 3 -18.72 65.44 -50.23
C ILE A 3 -17.78 64.77 -51.23
N ALA A 4 -17.16 63.65 -50.88
CA ALA A 4 -16.49 62.71 -51.80
C ALA A 4 -16.23 61.37 -51.04
N PRO A 5 -15.94 60.23 -51.73
CA PRO A 5 -16.98 59.33 -52.20
C PRO A 5 -16.75 57.85 -51.84
N SER A 6 -17.73 57.04 -52.24
CA SER A 6 -17.91 55.60 -52.08
C SER A 6 -17.21 54.72 -53.13
N SER A 7 -17.07 53.43 -52.76
CA SER A 7 -16.92 52.18 -53.57
C SER A 7 -15.50 51.62 -53.76
N PRO A 8 -15.29 50.31 -54.07
CA PRO A 8 -16.21 49.15 -54.14
C PRO A 8 -15.72 47.90 -53.33
N PRO A 9 -16.49 46.77 -53.35
CA PRO A 9 -16.12 45.53 -52.65
C PRO A 9 -15.21 44.63 -53.49
N ASN A 10 -14.23 43.96 -52.85
CA ASN A 10 -13.42 42.92 -53.48
C ASN A 10 -13.88 41.53 -53.01
N LEU A 11 -14.49 40.81 -53.95
CA LEU A 11 -14.65 39.36 -53.98
C LEU A 11 -13.35 38.75 -54.49
N ILE A 12 -12.64 37.96 -53.67
CA ILE A 12 -11.76 36.90 -54.16
C ILE A 12 -11.94 35.67 -53.27
N SER A 13 -12.47 34.62 -53.89
CA SER A 13 -12.43 33.24 -53.43
C SER A 13 -11.02 32.67 -53.54
N ALA A 14 -10.53 32.00 -52.51
CA ALA A 14 -9.69 30.80 -52.66
C ALA A 14 -9.55 30.12 -51.30
N SER A 15 -10.14 28.93 -51.22
CA SER A 15 -9.88 27.89 -50.26
C SER A 15 -8.42 27.44 -50.32
N GLU A 16 -7.67 27.61 -49.24
CA GLU A 16 -6.47 26.80 -48.98
C GLU A 16 -6.70 26.03 -47.68
N SER A 17 -7.08 24.76 -47.85
CA SER A 17 -7.05 23.78 -46.77
C SER A 17 -5.59 23.58 -46.33
N PRO A 18 -5.25 23.71 -45.04
CA PRO A 18 -3.95 23.28 -44.57
C PRO A 18 -3.85 21.76 -44.72
N ALA A 19 -2.83 21.32 -45.45
CA ALA A 19 -2.49 19.91 -45.62
C ALA A 19 -2.36 19.20 -44.26
N PRO A 20 -2.83 17.95 -44.13
CA PRO A 20 -2.67 17.19 -42.89
C PRO A 20 -1.18 16.94 -42.64
N ARG A 21 -0.71 17.30 -41.45
CA ARG A 21 0.62 16.93 -40.96
C ARG A 21 0.70 15.40 -40.90
N GLN A 22 1.30 14.81 -41.93
CA GLN A 22 1.78 13.44 -41.88
C GLN A 22 2.91 13.39 -40.85
N GLY A 23 2.66 12.79 -39.70
CA GLY A 23 3.66 12.70 -38.65
C GLY A 23 3.23 12.11 -37.32
N GLU A 24 1.97 11.72 -37.12
CA GLU A 24 1.60 10.92 -35.94
C GLU A 24 1.81 9.43 -36.25
N ARG A 25 3.00 8.95 -35.85
CA ARG A 25 3.23 7.51 -35.67
C ARG A 25 2.33 7.05 -34.53
N HIS A 26 1.10 6.66 -34.88
CA HIS A 26 0.31 5.76 -34.04
C HIS A 26 1.18 4.54 -33.73
N ARG A 27 1.71 4.47 -32.50
CA ARG A 27 2.18 3.21 -31.96
C ARG A 27 0.96 2.32 -31.90
N ALA A 28 0.82 1.45 -32.90
CA ALA A 28 -0.07 0.32 -32.85
C ALA A 28 0.25 -0.45 -31.56
N TYR A 29 -0.61 -0.32 -30.55
CA TYR A 29 -0.57 -1.23 -29.43
C TYR A 29 -0.82 -2.63 -29.99
N PRO A 30 0.03 -3.62 -29.70
CA PRO A 30 -0.28 -4.99 -30.07
C PRO A 30 -1.61 -5.33 -29.43
N SER A 31 -2.60 -5.67 -30.27
CA SER A 31 -3.86 -6.26 -29.81
C SER A 31 -3.50 -7.43 -28.91
N CYS A 32 -3.79 -7.30 -27.62
CA CYS A 32 -3.61 -8.37 -26.64
C CYS A 32 -4.61 -9.46 -27.01
N SER A 33 -4.17 -10.38 -27.87
CA SER A 33 -4.89 -11.58 -28.24
C SER A 33 -5.04 -12.42 -26.98
N THR A 34 -6.30 -12.65 -26.58
CA THR A 34 -6.76 -13.85 -25.89
C THR A 34 -5.83 -14.38 -24.79
N PHE A 35 -5.94 -13.80 -23.59
CA PHE A 35 -5.73 -14.59 -22.39
C PHE A 35 -6.84 -15.66 -22.36
N HIS A 36 -6.48 -16.91 -22.69
CA HIS A 36 -7.29 -18.07 -22.35
C HIS A 36 -7.39 -18.15 -20.82
N CYS A 37 -8.57 -17.79 -20.28
CA CYS A 37 -8.98 -18.21 -18.95
C CYS A 37 -9.07 -19.73 -18.96
N ALA A 38 -8.12 -20.40 -18.30
CA ALA A 38 -8.24 -21.79 -17.97
C ALA A 38 -9.43 -21.99 -17.00
N HIS A 39 -10.20 -23.03 -17.30
CA HIS A 39 -11.36 -23.60 -16.62
C HIS A 39 -11.58 -23.19 -15.15
N GLU A 40 -12.78 -22.66 -14.91
CA GLU A 40 -13.44 -22.62 -13.61
C GLU A 40 -13.82 -24.04 -13.18
N GLU A 41 -13.23 -24.53 -12.08
CA GLU A 41 -13.82 -25.62 -11.31
C GLU A 41 -14.92 -25.03 -10.41
N THR A 42 -16.15 -25.35 -10.74
CA THR A 42 -17.37 -24.98 -10.04
C THR A 42 -17.38 -25.62 -8.65
N THR A 43 -16.82 -24.93 -7.64
CA THR A 43 -17.00 -25.30 -6.24
C THR A 43 -18.27 -24.65 -5.71
N THR A 44 -19.29 -25.47 -5.49
CA THR A 44 -20.59 -25.11 -4.92
C THR A 44 -20.41 -24.59 -3.49
N LEU A 45 -20.39 -23.26 -3.33
CA LEU A 45 -20.45 -22.63 -2.01
C LEU A 45 -21.89 -22.65 -1.49
N GLN A 46 -22.08 -23.38 -0.40
CA GLN A 46 -23.32 -23.38 0.37
C GLN A 46 -23.58 -21.99 0.97
N SER A 47 -24.85 -21.59 0.87
CA SER A 47 -25.44 -20.34 1.37
C SER A 47 -25.22 -20.15 2.87
N LEU A 48 -24.63 -19.01 3.25
CA LEU A 48 -24.72 -18.46 4.60
C LEU A 48 -25.87 -17.44 4.69
N PRO A 49 -26.62 -17.39 5.80
CA PRO A 49 -27.80 -16.54 5.93
C PRO A 49 -27.46 -15.06 6.00
N ALA A 50 -28.33 -14.26 5.37
CA ALA A 50 -28.27 -12.81 5.28
C ALA A 50 -28.31 -12.15 6.67
N LEU A 51 -27.25 -11.40 7.01
CA LEU A 51 -27.30 -10.47 8.14
C LEU A 51 -28.00 -9.18 7.73
N SER A 52 -29.11 -8.97 8.43
CA SER A 52 -30.02 -7.85 8.36
C SER A 52 -29.35 -6.49 8.59
N LYS A 53 -29.77 -5.54 7.76
CA LYS A 53 -29.56 -4.08 7.80
C LYS A 53 -29.53 -3.53 9.23
N PHE A 54 -28.42 -2.90 9.62
CA PHE A 54 -28.39 -1.95 10.73
C PHE A 54 -28.30 -0.52 10.18
N ARG A 55 -29.39 0.22 10.34
CA ARG A 55 -29.41 1.69 10.19
C ARG A 55 -28.76 2.28 11.44
N ILE A 56 -27.63 2.96 11.28
CA ILE A 56 -27.09 3.81 12.34
C ILE A 56 -27.69 5.20 12.13
N SER A 57 -28.53 5.59 13.09
CA SER A 57 -29.13 6.92 13.20
C SER A 57 -28.08 7.89 13.73
N SER A 58 -27.89 9.00 13.03
CA SER A 58 -27.01 10.10 13.44
C SER A 58 -27.48 10.70 14.77
N ALA A 59 -26.60 10.70 15.77
CA ALA A 59 -26.76 11.48 16.99
C ALA A 59 -25.69 12.59 17.02
N GLN A 60 -26.16 13.80 17.27
CA GLN A 60 -25.40 15.04 17.29
C GLN A 60 -24.39 15.02 18.46
N SER A 61 -23.14 15.36 18.18
CA SER A 61 -22.05 15.45 19.16
C SER A 61 -21.91 16.89 19.66
N THR A 62 -22.33 17.13 20.89
CA THR A 62 -22.13 18.37 21.64
C THR A 62 -20.71 18.40 22.22
N ARG A 63 -19.96 19.44 21.88
CA ARG A 63 -18.61 19.72 22.41
C ARG A 63 -18.70 20.08 23.90
N MET A 64 -17.95 19.39 24.75
CA MET A 64 -17.57 19.88 26.08
C MET A 64 -16.06 20.13 26.10
N VAL A 65 -15.71 21.35 26.49
CA VAL A 65 -14.35 21.83 26.74
C VAL A 65 -13.99 21.39 28.16
N ALA A 66 -12.84 20.75 28.35
CA ALA A 66 -12.31 20.41 29.66
C ALA A 66 -10.90 21.00 29.82
N ASP A 67 -10.73 21.68 30.95
CA ASP A 67 -9.54 22.41 31.38
C ASP A 67 -8.33 21.50 31.63
N THR A 68 -7.18 21.99 31.21
CA THR A 68 -5.85 21.37 31.39
C THR A 68 -5.25 21.81 32.72
N PRO A 69 -4.91 20.90 33.67
CA PRO A 69 -4.11 21.26 34.83
C PRO A 69 -2.62 21.22 34.51
N SER A 70 -1.94 22.33 34.83
CA SER A 70 -0.48 22.47 34.83
C SER A 70 0.17 21.52 35.84
N PHE A 71 1.06 20.66 35.36
CA PHE A 71 1.91 19.81 36.19
C PHE A 71 3.29 20.46 36.32
N GLN A 72 3.71 20.75 37.55
CA GLN A 72 5.04 21.30 37.85
C GLN A 72 6.03 20.13 37.97
N ASN A 73 7.10 20.17 37.16
CA ASN A 73 8.21 19.22 37.24
C ASN A 73 9.22 19.69 38.29
N GLU A 74 9.24 19.01 39.44
CA GLU A 74 10.36 19.09 40.39
C GLU A 74 11.54 18.28 39.86
N THR A 75 12.70 18.92 39.79
CA THR A 75 13.95 18.36 39.28
C THR A 75 14.73 17.77 40.44
N THR A 76 14.82 16.45 40.53
CA THR A 76 15.69 15.76 41.51
C THR A 76 17.01 15.36 40.84
N PRO A 77 18.18 15.78 41.36
CA PRO A 77 19.48 15.32 40.88
C PRO A 77 19.80 13.96 41.50
N MET A 78 19.93 12.92 40.68
CA MET A 78 20.40 11.61 41.13
C MET A 78 21.89 11.44 40.84
N SER A 79 22.57 11.10 41.93
CA SER A 79 23.97 10.73 42.11
C SER A 79 24.53 9.78 41.05
N GLU A 80 25.74 10.07 40.58
CA GLU A 80 26.60 9.15 39.84
C GLU A 80 26.96 7.96 40.74
N GLY A 81 26.49 6.78 40.38
CA GLY A 81 26.89 5.51 40.96
C GLY A 81 27.53 4.66 39.87
N GLU A 82 28.85 4.60 39.87
CA GLU A 82 29.63 3.62 39.09
C GLU A 82 29.35 2.22 39.64
N GLY A 83 28.36 1.57 39.05
CA GLY A 83 28.08 0.16 39.21
C GLY A 83 28.41 -0.58 37.92
N THR A 84 29.63 -1.10 37.82
CA THR A 84 29.97 -2.17 36.86
C THR A 84 29.31 -3.46 37.32
N SER A 85 27.99 -3.56 37.13
CA SER A 85 27.31 -4.85 37.08
C SER A 85 27.38 -5.33 35.63
N SER A 86 28.08 -6.43 35.42
CA SER A 86 28.03 -7.24 34.20
C SER A 86 26.58 -7.66 33.98
N ALA A 87 25.85 -6.85 33.23
CA ALA A 87 24.46 -7.08 32.89
C ALA A 87 24.34 -8.42 32.15
N ASP A 88 23.44 -9.25 32.67
CA ASP A 88 23.10 -10.57 32.17
C ASP A 88 23.07 -10.64 30.64
N ASP A 89 23.99 -11.42 30.07
CA ASP A 89 23.83 -12.00 28.73
C ASP A 89 22.63 -12.94 28.79
N ALA A 90 21.42 -12.37 28.76
CA ALA A 90 20.20 -13.11 28.64
C ALA A 90 20.29 -13.92 27.34
N VAL A 91 20.45 -15.22 27.51
CA VAL A 91 20.58 -16.20 26.44
C VAL A 91 19.40 -16.05 25.50
N ALA A 92 19.62 -15.42 24.35
CA ALA A 92 18.56 -15.15 23.40
C ALA A 92 18.22 -16.43 22.63
N THR A 93 16.93 -16.68 22.38
CA THR A 93 16.49 -17.81 21.54
C THR A 93 16.08 -17.32 20.17
N CYS A 94 16.33 -18.13 19.15
CA CYS A 94 15.93 -17.81 17.78
C CYS A 94 14.42 -17.98 17.66
N ALA A 95 13.71 -16.92 17.26
CA ALA A 95 12.27 -16.97 17.09
C ALA A 95 11.77 -17.86 15.92
N VAL A 96 12.68 -18.50 15.16
CA VAL A 96 12.34 -19.39 14.04
C VAL A 96 12.57 -20.86 14.39
N CYS A 97 13.80 -21.25 14.75
CA CYS A 97 14.11 -22.64 15.12
C CYS A 97 13.95 -22.93 16.62
N LEU A 98 13.74 -21.89 17.45
CA LEU A 98 13.65 -21.97 18.91
C LEU A 98 14.93 -22.45 19.62
N GLU A 99 16.04 -22.56 18.88
CA GLU A 99 17.35 -22.87 19.47
C GLU A 99 18.00 -21.65 20.12
N THR A 100 18.86 -21.91 21.09
CA THR A 100 19.70 -20.92 21.74
C THR A 100 20.62 -20.25 20.73
N VAL A 101 20.65 -18.93 20.75
CA VAL A 101 21.49 -18.10 19.88
C VAL A 101 22.76 -17.74 20.62
N GLU A 102 23.87 -18.24 20.11
CA GLU A 102 25.21 -17.99 20.67
C GLU A 102 26.02 -17.11 19.72
N ALA A 103 27.07 -16.46 20.23
CA ALA A 103 27.95 -15.65 19.40
C ALA A 103 28.78 -16.51 18.42
N LEU A 104 29.17 -17.71 18.84
CA LEU A 104 30.03 -18.63 18.09
C LEU A 104 29.52 -20.07 18.25
N GLY A 105 28.44 -20.41 17.53
CA GLY A 105 27.81 -21.72 17.59
C GLY A 105 27.03 -22.06 16.32
N VAL A 106 26.38 -23.23 16.32
CA VAL A 106 25.54 -23.70 15.20
C VAL A 106 24.41 -22.71 14.89
N CYS A 107 23.91 -22.03 15.93
CA CYS A 107 22.94 -20.95 15.84
C CYS A 107 23.57 -19.57 16.11
N ALA A 108 24.54 -19.18 15.27
CA ALA A 108 25.13 -17.84 15.31
C ALA A 108 24.06 -16.74 15.16
N ARG A 109 24.13 -15.67 15.96
CA ARG A 109 23.17 -14.55 15.90
C ARG A 109 23.21 -13.83 14.55
N ALA A 110 22.04 -13.63 13.94
CA ALA A 110 21.87 -12.75 12.80
C ALA A 110 21.63 -11.30 13.28
N VAL A 111 22.42 -10.36 12.78
CA VAL A 111 22.14 -8.93 12.96
C VAL A 111 21.18 -8.45 11.88
N MET A 112 19.97 -8.02 12.25
CA MET A 112 18.90 -7.63 11.32
C MET A 112 18.87 -6.11 11.08
N PRO A 113 19.43 -5.59 9.97
CA PRO A 113 19.59 -4.15 9.74
C PRO A 113 18.27 -3.37 9.60
N CYS A 114 17.15 -4.08 9.45
CA CYS A 114 15.83 -3.48 9.26
C CYS A 114 15.03 -3.24 10.54
N CYS A 115 15.34 -3.95 11.65
CA CYS A 115 14.48 -3.92 12.85
C CYS A 115 15.17 -4.32 14.15
N GLU A 116 16.49 -4.56 14.13
CA GLU A 116 17.26 -4.75 15.34
C GLU A 116 17.55 -3.41 15.99
N ARG A 117 17.31 -3.34 17.30
CA ARG A 117 17.55 -2.19 18.16
C ARG A 117 18.11 -2.74 19.47
N THR A 118 18.89 -1.93 20.19
CA THR A 118 19.35 -2.27 21.54
C THR A 118 18.16 -2.63 22.42
N GLY A 119 18.21 -3.79 23.08
CA GLY A 119 17.11 -4.32 23.89
C GLY A 119 16.01 -5.05 23.10
N ALA A 120 16.23 -5.39 21.83
CA ALA A 120 15.27 -6.22 21.08
C ALA A 120 15.11 -7.60 21.74
N THR A 121 13.87 -7.93 22.11
CA THR A 121 13.51 -9.20 22.77
C THR A 121 13.47 -10.41 21.83
N MET A 122 13.43 -10.18 20.52
CA MET A 122 13.43 -11.23 19.50
C MET A 122 14.79 -11.29 18.81
N ALA A 123 15.37 -12.49 18.76
CA ALA A 123 16.60 -12.79 18.03
C ALA A 123 16.33 -13.81 16.90
N PHE A 124 17.22 -13.82 15.92
CA PHE A 124 17.21 -14.78 14.82
C PHE A 124 18.60 -15.35 14.67
N CYS A 125 18.73 -16.64 14.35
CA CYS A 125 20.03 -17.19 13.95
C CYS A 125 20.26 -16.97 12.46
N LEU A 126 21.52 -16.83 12.07
CA LEU A 126 21.96 -16.55 10.70
C LEU A 126 21.49 -17.64 9.74
N ARG A 127 21.52 -18.90 10.18
CA ARG A 127 21.10 -20.03 9.35
C ARG A 127 19.62 -19.97 8.96
N CYS A 128 18.73 -19.63 9.90
CA CYS A 128 17.31 -19.45 9.60
C CYS A 128 17.09 -18.30 8.60
N VAL A 129 17.79 -17.18 8.75
CA VAL A 129 17.69 -16.06 7.80
C VAL A 129 18.23 -16.46 6.42
N GLN A 130 19.32 -17.21 6.34
CA GLN A 130 19.84 -17.75 5.07
C GLN A 130 18.80 -18.61 4.35
N ILE A 131 18.12 -19.52 5.06
CA ILE A 131 17.07 -20.37 4.48
C ILE A 131 15.93 -19.51 3.92
N ILE A 132 15.48 -18.51 4.69
CA ILE A 132 14.43 -17.57 4.26
C ILE A 132 14.85 -16.83 2.98
N CYS A 133 16.11 -16.38 2.90
CA CYS A 133 16.65 -15.72 1.72
C CYS A 133 16.76 -16.67 0.52
N GLN A 134 17.18 -17.92 0.72
CA GLN A 134 17.31 -18.94 -0.33
C GLN A 134 15.97 -19.34 -0.95
N GLN A 135 14.91 -19.39 -0.14
CA GLN A 135 13.54 -19.64 -0.62
C GLN A 135 12.95 -18.43 -1.35
N GLY A 136 13.51 -17.24 -1.12
CA GLY A 136 13.08 -16.00 -1.72
C GLY A 136 13.61 -15.82 -3.15
N PRO A 137 12.85 -15.13 -4.01
CA PRO A 137 13.27 -14.85 -5.38
C PRO A 137 14.59 -14.05 -5.40
N GLY A 138 15.56 -14.52 -6.18
CA GLY A 138 16.87 -13.86 -6.32
C GLY A 138 17.72 -13.89 -5.03
N GLY A 139 17.47 -14.82 -4.11
CA GLY A 139 18.20 -14.89 -2.84
C GLY A 139 17.77 -13.82 -1.83
N VAL A 140 16.61 -13.20 -2.03
CA VAL A 140 16.09 -12.13 -1.17
C VAL A 140 14.88 -12.62 -0.38
N GLY A 141 15.03 -12.64 0.94
CA GLY A 141 14.00 -13.05 1.88
C GLY A 141 13.24 -11.87 2.50
N ARG A 142 12.17 -12.19 3.23
CA ARG A 142 11.43 -11.24 4.07
C ARG A 142 11.83 -11.43 5.53
N CYS A 143 12.24 -10.37 6.20
CA CYS A 143 12.53 -10.39 7.63
C CYS A 143 11.30 -10.92 8.41
N PRO A 144 11.44 -11.96 9.25
CA PRO A 144 10.31 -12.51 10.01
C PRO A 144 9.61 -11.51 10.94
N LYS A 145 10.35 -10.48 11.42
CA LYS A 145 9.83 -9.47 12.35
C LYS A 145 9.11 -8.32 11.66
N CYS A 146 9.75 -7.65 10.69
CA CYS A 146 9.22 -6.43 10.09
C CYS A 146 8.88 -6.56 8.60
N ARG A 147 9.08 -7.74 8.01
CA ARG A 147 8.84 -8.04 6.58
C ARG A 147 9.63 -7.17 5.61
N ALA A 148 10.64 -6.43 6.06
CA ALA A 148 11.59 -5.78 5.17
C ALA A 148 12.32 -6.82 4.33
N PHE A 149 12.71 -6.47 3.11
CA PHE A 149 13.53 -7.34 2.28
C PHE A 149 14.96 -7.36 2.81
N VAL A 150 15.50 -8.55 2.93
CA VAL A 150 16.86 -8.81 3.38
C VAL A 150 17.51 -9.83 2.48
N LYS A 151 18.82 -9.75 2.34
CA LYS A 151 19.64 -10.74 1.64
C LYS A 151 20.83 -11.10 2.53
N ILE A 152 21.46 -12.22 2.23
CA ILE A 152 22.73 -12.59 2.85
C ILE A 152 23.85 -11.89 2.07
N SER A 153 24.79 -11.31 2.79
CA SER A 153 26.04 -10.75 2.25
C SER A 153 26.83 -11.80 1.46
N GLY A 154 27.70 -11.34 0.55
CA GLY A 154 28.42 -12.23 -0.36
C GLY A 154 29.34 -13.26 0.33
N ASP A 155 29.81 -12.96 1.54
CA ASP A 155 30.62 -13.84 2.39
C ASP A 155 29.79 -14.81 3.25
N GLY A 156 28.46 -14.67 3.25
CA GLY A 156 27.56 -15.51 4.02
C GLY A 156 27.43 -15.13 5.51
N ALA A 157 28.19 -14.14 5.98
CA ALA A 157 28.39 -13.88 7.41
C ALA A 157 27.40 -12.87 8.01
N ALA A 158 26.84 -11.98 7.18
CA ALA A 158 25.95 -10.92 7.62
C ALA A 158 24.64 -10.85 6.82
N VAL A 159 23.62 -10.23 7.42
CA VAL A 159 22.35 -9.92 6.77
C VAL A 159 22.38 -8.46 6.31
N GLU A 160 22.10 -8.23 5.04
CA GLU A 160 22.00 -6.89 4.44
C GLU A 160 20.54 -6.57 4.14
N LYS A 161 20.18 -5.28 4.21
CA LYS A 161 18.90 -4.83 3.68
C LYS A 161 18.96 -4.92 2.16
N ALA A 162 17.93 -5.52 1.56
CA ALA A 162 17.84 -5.68 0.12
C ALA A 162 16.77 -4.77 -0.47
N GLU A 163 16.98 -4.37 -1.71
CA GLU A 163 15.92 -3.81 -2.55
C GLU A 163 15.74 -4.72 -3.77
N MET A 164 14.62 -5.41 -3.87
CA MET A 164 14.23 -6.04 -5.13
C MET A 164 13.63 -4.99 -6.04
N ARG A 165 14.47 -4.20 -6.72
CA ARG A 165 13.98 -3.31 -7.78
C ARG A 165 13.90 -4.05 -9.11
N GLY A 166 12.86 -3.78 -9.86
CA GLY A 166 12.71 -4.24 -11.23
C GLY A 166 11.43 -3.70 -11.85
N THR A 167 11.24 -4.00 -13.13
CA THR A 167 10.04 -3.56 -13.86
C THR A 167 8.85 -4.43 -13.49
N CYS A 168 7.85 -3.82 -12.85
CA CYS A 168 6.60 -4.49 -12.50
C CYS A 168 5.89 -5.01 -13.76
N THR A 169 5.50 -6.28 -13.79
CA THR A 169 4.81 -6.88 -14.95
C THR A 169 3.43 -6.27 -15.19
N MET A 170 2.80 -5.68 -14.16
CA MET A 170 1.48 -5.08 -14.23
C MET A 170 1.50 -3.60 -14.65
N CYS A 171 2.15 -2.74 -13.88
CA CYS A 171 2.20 -1.29 -14.18
C CYS A 171 3.36 -0.88 -15.09
N ARG A 172 4.27 -1.81 -15.43
CA ARG A 172 5.45 -1.57 -16.30
C ARG A 172 6.39 -0.46 -15.80
N GLN A 173 6.35 -0.17 -14.50
CA GLN A 173 7.25 0.80 -13.86
C GLN A 173 8.35 0.08 -13.08
N ASP A 174 9.55 0.68 -13.04
CA ASP A 174 10.62 0.24 -12.14
C ASP A 174 10.23 0.52 -10.69
N ARG A 175 10.05 -0.55 -9.91
CA ARG A 175 9.48 -0.53 -8.56
C ARG A 175 10.10 -1.61 -7.70
N GLN A 176 9.84 -1.54 -6.39
CA GLN A 176 10.12 -2.65 -5.51
C GLN A 176 9.14 -3.80 -5.77
N LEU A 177 9.65 -4.92 -6.26
CA LEU A 177 8.90 -6.14 -6.57
C LEU A 177 8.73 -6.96 -5.30
N VAL A 178 7.53 -7.50 -5.12
CA VAL A 178 7.12 -8.21 -3.90
C VAL A 178 7.01 -9.70 -4.14
N ASP A 179 6.23 -10.07 -5.14
CA ASP A 179 5.95 -11.46 -5.46
C ASP A 179 5.63 -11.57 -6.96
N GLY A 180 6.09 -12.63 -7.61
CA GLY A 180 5.80 -12.89 -9.02
C GLY A 180 6.15 -11.78 -10.01
N GLY A 181 7.11 -10.90 -9.69
CA GLY A 181 7.46 -9.75 -10.54
C GLY A 181 6.44 -8.61 -10.49
N VAL A 182 5.55 -8.59 -9.50
CA VAL A 182 4.54 -7.56 -9.28
C VAL A 182 4.98 -6.66 -8.12
N CYS A 183 4.77 -5.35 -8.24
CA CYS A 183 5.09 -4.41 -7.16
C CYS A 183 4.04 -4.43 -6.04
N ASP A 184 4.39 -3.86 -4.89
CA ASP A 184 3.50 -3.80 -3.72
C ASP A 184 2.16 -3.14 -4.03
N ALA A 185 2.21 -2.01 -4.74
CA ALA A 185 1.01 -1.28 -5.15
C ALA A 185 0.10 -2.16 -6.02
N CYS A 186 0.60 -2.77 -7.09
CA CYS A 186 -0.22 -3.63 -7.94
C CYS A 186 -0.75 -4.87 -7.19
N THR A 187 0.03 -5.44 -6.27
CA THR A 187 -0.43 -6.52 -5.38
C THR A 187 -1.62 -6.07 -4.52
N MET A 188 -1.55 -4.86 -3.97
CA MET A 188 -2.66 -4.24 -3.24
C MET A 188 -3.89 -4.02 -4.13
N GLY A 189 -3.69 -3.46 -5.32
CA GLY A 189 -4.76 -3.24 -6.31
C GLY A 189 -5.43 -4.54 -6.77
N LEU A 190 -4.68 -5.65 -6.84
CA LEU A 190 -5.23 -6.97 -7.14
C LEU A 190 -6.11 -7.52 -6.01
N ARG A 191 -5.74 -7.30 -4.75
CA ARG A 191 -6.53 -7.73 -3.58
C ARG A 191 -7.83 -6.96 -3.46
N HIS A 192 -7.84 -5.68 -3.85
CA HIS A 192 -9.00 -4.81 -3.84
C HIS A 192 -9.44 -4.51 -5.27
N ARG A 193 -10.19 -5.44 -5.86
CA ARG A 193 -10.68 -5.36 -7.26
C ARG A 193 -11.76 -4.30 -7.41
N LEU A 194 -11.37 -3.03 -7.38
CA LEU A 194 -12.27 -1.89 -7.52
C LEU A 194 -12.50 -1.52 -8.99
N ARG A 195 -13.70 -1.02 -9.29
CA ARG A 195 -14.00 -0.36 -10.55
C ARG A 195 -13.70 1.13 -10.45
N TYR A 196 -13.21 1.67 -11.55
CA TYR A 196 -12.90 3.08 -11.68
C TYR A 196 -13.63 3.67 -12.87
N GLU A 197 -14.11 4.90 -12.71
CA GLU A 197 -14.72 5.69 -13.77
C GLU A 197 -13.65 6.47 -14.53
N CYS A 198 -13.72 6.42 -15.86
CA CYS A 198 -12.87 7.17 -16.77
C CYS A 198 -13.30 8.64 -16.83
N GLN A 199 -12.35 9.57 -16.66
CA GLN A 199 -12.64 11.00 -16.76
C GLN A 199 -13.16 11.45 -18.13
N GLN A 200 -12.75 10.79 -19.20
CA GLN A 200 -13.06 11.20 -20.57
C GLN A 200 -14.38 10.64 -21.09
N CYS A 201 -14.61 9.33 -20.94
CA CYS A 201 -15.80 8.67 -21.48
C CYS A 201 -16.85 8.28 -20.43
N GLY A 202 -16.56 8.45 -19.14
CA GLY A 202 -17.43 7.96 -18.05
C GLY A 202 -17.52 6.44 -17.93
N GLY A 203 -16.84 5.69 -18.81
CA GLY A 203 -16.81 4.23 -18.78
C GLY A 203 -16.12 3.70 -17.52
N ALA A 204 -16.60 2.57 -17.01
CA ALA A 204 -16.03 1.92 -15.83
C ALA A 204 -15.15 0.73 -16.22
N GLN A 205 -13.99 0.58 -15.58
CA GLN A 205 -13.15 -0.61 -15.72
C GLN A 205 -12.51 -1.01 -14.39
N MET A 206 -12.22 -2.30 -14.23
CA MET A 206 -11.36 -2.75 -13.13
C MET A 206 -9.89 -2.44 -13.47
N ILE A 207 -9.17 -1.87 -12.51
CA ILE A 207 -7.75 -1.55 -12.65
C ILE A 207 -7.00 -2.29 -11.54
N PRO A 208 -6.06 -3.21 -11.85
CA PRO A 208 -5.30 -3.97 -10.86
C PRO A 208 -4.13 -3.14 -10.30
N HIS A 209 -4.42 -1.90 -9.95
CA HIS A 209 -3.50 -0.93 -9.34
C HIS A 209 -4.33 0.00 -8.46
N PRO A 210 -3.83 0.40 -7.27
CA PRO A 210 -4.58 1.16 -6.28
C PRO A 210 -4.68 2.63 -6.70
N MET A 211 -5.45 2.91 -7.74
CA MET A 211 -5.61 4.26 -8.27
C MET A 211 -6.27 5.21 -7.26
N TRP A 212 -6.94 4.69 -6.22
CA TRP A 212 -7.45 5.48 -5.09
C TRP A 212 -6.35 6.26 -4.36
N ARG A 213 -5.11 5.74 -4.29
CA ARG A 213 -3.99 6.43 -3.64
C ARG A 213 -3.63 7.77 -4.28
N TYR A 214 -4.07 8.02 -5.51
CA TYR A 214 -3.78 9.24 -6.26
C TYR A 214 -4.95 10.23 -6.29
N GLN A 215 -6.05 9.96 -5.57
CA GLN A 215 -7.25 10.80 -5.55
C GLN A 215 -7.21 11.79 -4.38
N PRO A 216 -7.38 13.11 -4.64
CA PRO A 216 -7.47 14.10 -3.56
C PRO A 216 -8.66 13.83 -2.63
N GLY A 217 -9.79 13.42 -3.19
CA GLY A 217 -11.01 13.08 -2.46
C GLY A 217 -11.75 11.90 -3.09
N PRO A 218 -12.70 11.29 -2.37
CA PRO A 218 -13.40 10.08 -2.82
C PRO A 218 -14.28 10.28 -4.06
N ALA A 219 -14.69 11.52 -4.36
CA ALA A 219 -15.50 11.86 -5.53
C ALA A 219 -14.67 12.44 -6.70
N GLU A 220 -13.37 12.61 -6.50
CA GLU A 220 -12.48 13.34 -7.41
C GLU A 220 -11.63 12.40 -8.27
N PHE A 221 -11.32 12.84 -9.48
CA PHE A 221 -10.38 12.13 -10.34
C PHE A 221 -8.95 12.29 -9.81
N GLY A 222 -8.19 11.19 -9.83
CA GLY A 222 -6.81 11.21 -9.38
C GLY A 222 -5.85 11.89 -10.36
N HIS A 223 -4.62 12.15 -9.90
CA HIS A 223 -3.58 12.77 -10.74
C HIS A 223 -2.78 11.75 -11.57
N ALA A 224 -2.78 10.47 -11.21
CA ALA A 224 -2.13 9.42 -12.00
C ALA A 224 -3.04 8.99 -13.16
N SER A 225 -2.44 8.66 -14.32
CA SER A 225 -3.18 8.15 -15.47
C SER A 225 -3.03 6.64 -15.65
N TRP A 226 -4.05 6.01 -16.21
CA TRP A 226 -4.06 4.61 -16.64
C TRP A 226 -4.80 4.46 -17.97
N ALA A 227 -4.48 3.42 -18.75
CA ALA A 227 -5.08 3.17 -20.06
C ALA A 227 -6.57 2.81 -19.94
N CYS A 228 -7.41 3.46 -20.73
CA CYS A 228 -8.84 3.15 -20.84
C CYS A 228 -9.07 2.13 -21.95
N HIS A 229 -9.47 0.92 -21.58
CA HIS A 229 -9.79 -0.16 -22.51
C HIS A 229 -11.28 -0.26 -22.85
N VAL A 230 -12.10 0.64 -22.30
CA VAL A 230 -13.56 0.64 -22.51
C VAL A 230 -13.94 1.32 -23.82
N ALA A 231 -13.50 2.57 -24.02
CA ALA A 231 -13.88 3.36 -25.19
C ALA A 231 -12.75 4.26 -25.72
N CYS A 232 -11.96 4.89 -24.84
CA CYS A 232 -10.98 5.89 -25.29
C CYS A 232 -9.78 5.27 -26.04
N GLY A 233 -9.29 4.10 -25.59
CA GLY A 233 -8.07 3.50 -26.15
C GLY A 233 -6.78 4.25 -25.78
N ASP A 234 -6.83 5.18 -24.82
CA ASP A 234 -5.70 6.02 -24.39
C ASP A 234 -5.66 6.20 -22.86
N TYR A 235 -4.62 6.86 -22.35
CA TYR A 235 -4.43 7.17 -20.95
C TYR A 235 -5.33 8.32 -20.49
N THR A 236 -6.00 8.10 -19.36
CA THR A 236 -6.93 9.06 -18.75
C THR A 236 -6.79 9.06 -17.24
N LYS A 237 -7.48 9.95 -16.54
CA LYS A 237 -7.58 9.95 -15.08
C LYS A 237 -8.78 9.13 -14.63
N TRP A 238 -8.70 8.67 -13.39
CA TRP A 238 -9.61 7.69 -12.81
C TRP A 238 -10.05 8.11 -11.42
N ARG A 239 -11.34 7.90 -11.12
CA ARG A 239 -11.88 7.95 -9.76
C ARG A 239 -12.49 6.61 -9.39
N VAL A 240 -12.53 6.26 -8.10
CA VAL A 240 -13.23 5.03 -7.66
C VAL A 240 -14.72 5.21 -7.96
N LEU A 241 -15.39 4.15 -8.43
CA LEU A 241 -16.86 4.20 -8.57
C LEU A 241 -17.50 4.43 -7.20
N PRO A 242 -18.53 5.29 -7.05
CA PRO A 242 -19.15 5.54 -5.75
C PRO A 242 -19.64 4.28 -5.02
N SER A 243 -20.10 3.27 -5.76
CA SER A 243 -20.52 1.97 -5.20
C SER A 243 -19.38 1.15 -4.60
N ASP A 244 -18.14 1.41 -5.03
CA ASP A 244 -16.96 0.63 -4.66
C ASP A 244 -16.11 1.37 -3.61
N LEU A 245 -16.45 2.62 -3.26
CA LEU A 245 -15.77 3.40 -2.23
C LEU A 245 -15.68 2.68 -0.87
N PRO A 246 -16.75 2.02 -0.35
CA PRO A 246 -16.67 1.30 0.92
C PRO A 246 -15.73 0.09 0.91
N LEU A 247 -15.25 -0.33 -0.26
CA LEU A 247 -14.32 -1.46 -0.42
C LEU A 247 -12.85 -1.00 -0.41
N VAL A 248 -12.60 0.32 -0.43
CA VAL A 248 -11.25 0.88 -0.25
C VAL A 248 -10.80 0.61 1.19
N PRO A 249 -9.61 0.02 1.42
CA PRO A 249 -9.12 -0.22 2.77
C PRO A 249 -8.92 1.11 3.51
N LEU A 250 -9.59 1.29 4.66
CA LEU A 250 -9.47 2.53 5.44
C LEU A 250 -8.02 2.82 5.85
N ALA A 251 -7.24 1.77 6.16
CA ALA A 251 -5.83 1.87 6.49
C ALA A 251 -4.93 2.37 5.34
N ASP A 252 -5.40 2.25 4.09
CA ASP A 252 -4.65 2.60 2.86
C ASP A 252 -5.25 3.81 2.12
N ALA A 253 -6.41 4.30 2.56
CA ALA A 253 -7.06 5.46 1.98
C ALA A 253 -6.18 6.73 2.16
N PRO A 254 -6.15 7.65 1.18
CA PRO A 254 -5.46 8.91 1.33
C PRO A 254 -5.93 9.67 2.57
N GLU A 255 -5.02 10.34 3.26
CA GLU A 255 -5.35 11.13 4.44
C GLU A 255 -6.37 12.24 4.14
N SER A 256 -6.30 12.81 2.94
CA SER A 256 -7.23 13.83 2.45
C SER A 256 -8.68 13.35 2.33
N TRP A 257 -8.94 12.05 2.39
CA TRP A 257 -10.31 11.52 2.42
C TRP A 257 -10.97 11.66 3.79
N GLY A 258 -10.22 12.02 4.84
CA GLY A 258 -10.77 12.27 6.18
C GLY A 258 -11.18 11.02 6.96
N VAL A 259 -10.87 9.82 6.46
CA VAL A 259 -11.28 8.53 7.07
C VAL A 259 -10.32 8.03 8.18
N ARG A 260 -9.32 8.84 8.56
CA ARG A 260 -8.31 8.46 9.56
C ARG A 260 -8.94 8.15 10.92
N ASP A 261 -9.87 8.99 11.38
CA ASP A 261 -10.51 8.83 12.68
C ASP A 261 -11.42 7.59 12.73
N GLU A 262 -12.11 7.30 11.64
CA GLU A 262 -12.93 6.08 11.48
C GLU A 262 -12.07 4.82 11.56
N TRP A 263 -10.94 4.81 10.85
CA TRP A 263 -9.96 3.72 10.95
C TRP A 263 -9.41 3.56 12.37
N LEU A 264 -9.03 4.65 13.03
CA LEU A 264 -8.54 4.60 14.41
C LEU A 264 -9.62 4.10 15.38
N ALA A 265 -10.90 4.43 15.15
CA ALA A 265 -12.01 3.91 15.93
C ALA A 265 -12.17 2.39 15.76
N GLU A 266 -12.04 1.87 14.55
CA GLU A 266 -12.08 0.43 14.27
C GLU A 266 -10.93 -0.31 14.98
N VAL A 267 -9.70 0.23 14.92
CA VAL A 267 -8.54 -0.34 15.63
C VAL A 267 -8.75 -0.36 17.15
N ARG A 268 -9.31 0.71 17.73
CA ARG A 268 -9.62 0.78 19.16
C ARG A 268 -10.67 -0.28 19.55
N LEU A 269 -11.70 -0.46 18.74
CA LEU A 269 -12.74 -1.47 18.98
C LEU A 269 -12.16 -2.89 18.96
N LEU A 270 -11.35 -3.21 17.94
CA LEU A 270 -10.68 -4.50 17.84
C LEU A 270 -9.79 -4.77 19.08
N ARG A 271 -9.02 -3.76 19.50
CA ARG A 271 -8.16 -3.89 20.68
C ARG A 271 -8.95 -4.14 21.97
N GLN A 272 -10.09 -3.48 22.14
CA GLN A 272 -10.97 -3.71 23.28
C GLN A 272 -11.56 -5.13 23.28
N GLN A 273 -11.86 -5.69 22.11
CA GLN A 273 -12.34 -7.07 21.98
C GLN A 273 -11.25 -8.08 22.35
N GLU A 274 -10.02 -7.89 21.87
CA GLU A 274 -8.87 -8.73 22.24
C GLU A 274 -8.65 -8.75 23.77
N MET A 275 -8.69 -7.57 24.40
CA MET A 275 -8.53 -7.46 25.86
C MET A 275 -9.62 -8.19 26.63
N ARG A 276 -10.88 -8.14 26.17
CA ARG A 276 -11.99 -8.88 26.78
C ARG A 276 -11.82 -10.39 26.61
N ALA A 277 -11.33 -10.85 25.46
CA ALA A 277 -11.08 -12.27 25.22
C ALA A 277 -9.96 -12.83 26.14
N VAL A 278 -8.89 -12.06 26.34
CA VAL A 278 -7.78 -12.45 27.23
C VAL A 278 -8.19 -12.35 28.70
N GLY A 279 -8.87 -11.28 29.10
CA GLY A 279 -9.34 -11.08 30.48
C GLY A 279 -10.46 -12.02 30.91
N GLY A 280 -11.30 -12.48 29.98
CA GLY A 280 -12.33 -13.49 30.23
C GLY A 280 -11.78 -14.91 30.43
N GLY A 281 -10.57 -15.19 29.95
CA GLY A 281 -9.89 -16.49 30.17
C GLY A 281 -9.24 -16.62 31.55
N ALA A 282 -8.95 -15.52 32.23
CA ALA A 282 -8.32 -15.53 33.56
C ALA A 282 -9.33 -15.66 34.72
N ALA A 283 -10.64 -15.54 34.47
CA ALA A 283 -11.68 -15.60 35.50
C ALA A 283 -12.35 -16.98 35.66
N LEU A 284 -11.86 -18.01 34.95
CA LEU A 284 -12.39 -19.38 34.96
C LEU A 284 -11.37 -20.44 35.39
N ALA A 285 -10.24 -20.04 35.99
CA ALA A 285 -9.23 -20.94 36.55
C ALA A 285 -9.19 -20.85 38.08
#